data_AF-A0A1F6GDD2-F1
#
_entry.id   AF-A0A1F6GDD2-F1
#
_cell.length_a   1.000
_cell.length_b   1.000
_cell.length_c   1.000
_cell.angle_alpha   90.00
_cell.angle_beta   90.00
_cell.angle_gamma   90.00
#
_symmetry.space_group_name_H-M   'P 1'
#
loop_
_entity.id
_entity.type
_entity.pdbx_description
1 polymer ?
#
loop_
_entity_poly.entity_id
_entity_poly.type
_entity_poly.pdbx_seq_one_letter_code
_entity_poly.pdbx_strand_id
1 'polypeptide(L)'
;MEWEHIVPAQAFGRSFKQWSEGDPACNSNQGKPYKGRRCAEKVSEQYRLIQADLYNLVPAIGEVNGDRSNYSMAEIAGEKRAYGDCDIEIERSKVEPRPAIRGNIARTYLYMDQAYPGREIISKENQKLLEAWDREDPVDLQECQRAVLIKKEQGNKNPLLEQRCSKL
;
A
#
# COMPACT_ATOMS: atom_id res chain seq x y z
N MET A 1 7.81 -12.15 -10.85
CA MET A 1 6.89 -10.99 -10.78
C MET A 1 5.81 -11.33 -9.78
N GLU A 2 5.59 -10.45 -8.81
CA GLU A 2 4.56 -10.57 -7.77
C GLU A 2 3.67 -9.33 -7.78
N TRP A 3 2.45 -9.46 -7.24
CA TRP A 3 1.59 -8.31 -7.00
C TRP A 3 1.91 -7.73 -5.62
N GLU A 4 2.37 -6.48 -5.58
CA GLU A 4 2.68 -5.74 -4.38
C GLU A 4 1.47 -4.94 -3.90
N HIS A 5 1.30 -4.89 -2.58
CA HIS A 5 0.42 -3.95 -1.90
C HIS A 5 1.24 -2.70 -1.51
N ILE A 6 1.12 -1.60 -2.26
CA ILE A 6 1.86 -0.34 -1.98
C ILE A 6 1.70 0.06 -0.50
N VAL A 7 0.46 0.07 -0.02
CA VAL A 7 0.09 0.08 1.38
C VAL A 7 0.04 -1.36 1.87
N PRO A 8 0.95 -1.81 2.75
CA PRO A 8 1.04 -3.21 3.14
C PRO A 8 -0.25 -3.74 3.76
N ALA A 9 -0.53 -5.02 3.52
CA ALA A 9 -1.68 -5.74 4.07
C ALA A 9 -1.84 -5.61 5.59
N GLN A 10 -0.72 -5.47 6.31
CA GLN A 10 -0.71 -5.25 7.75
C GLN A 10 -1.19 -3.84 8.14
N ALA A 11 -0.87 -2.81 7.36
CA ALA A 11 -1.20 -1.42 7.70
C ALA A 11 -2.72 -1.22 7.75
N PHE A 12 -3.44 -1.67 6.72
CA PHE A 12 -4.91 -1.63 6.72
C PHE A 12 -5.55 -2.79 7.50
N GLY A 13 -4.83 -3.88 7.74
CA GLY A 13 -5.34 -5.10 8.38
C GLY A 13 -5.34 -5.09 9.90
N ARG A 14 -4.37 -4.43 10.54
CA ARG A 14 -4.16 -4.49 12.00
C ARG A 14 -5.34 -4.04 12.86
N SER A 15 -6.22 -3.20 12.30
CA SER A 15 -7.45 -2.71 12.97
C SER A 15 -8.60 -3.73 12.97
N PHE A 16 -8.51 -4.80 12.18
CA PHE A 16 -9.53 -5.84 12.16
C PHE A 16 -9.36 -6.80 13.33
N LYS A 17 -10.47 -7.14 14.01
CA LYS A 17 -10.47 -8.13 15.10
C LYS A 17 -9.87 -9.47 14.67
N GLN A 18 -10.21 -9.92 13.46
CA GLN A 18 -9.68 -11.15 12.86
C GLN A 18 -8.15 -11.12 12.72
N TRP A 19 -7.57 -9.93 12.60
CA TRP A 19 -6.13 -9.74 12.55
C TRP A 19 -5.51 -9.77 13.95
N SER A 20 -6.02 -8.96 14.88
CA SER A 20 -5.42 -8.71 16.19
C SER A 20 -5.76 -9.77 17.24
N GLU A 21 -7.03 -10.15 17.32
CA GLU A 21 -7.64 -11.03 18.32
C GLU A 21 -7.92 -12.43 17.75
N GLY A 22 -8.24 -12.52 16.46
CA GLY A 22 -8.69 -13.74 15.80
C GLY A 22 -10.21 -13.79 15.65
N ASP A 23 -10.73 -14.97 15.31
CA ASP A 23 -12.17 -15.20 15.10
C ASP A 23 -12.51 -16.67 15.41
N PRO A 24 -13.70 -16.98 15.98
CA PRO A 24 -14.14 -18.35 16.19
C PRO A 24 -14.15 -19.23 14.92
N ALA A 25 -14.32 -18.63 13.74
CA ALA A 25 -14.25 -19.35 12.47
C ALA A 25 -12.81 -19.66 12.03
N CYS A 26 -11.80 -19.07 12.66
CA CYS A 26 -10.38 -19.23 12.33
C CYS A 26 -9.69 -20.32 13.16
N ASN A 27 -10.10 -21.56 12.94
CA ASN A 27 -9.44 -22.75 13.51
C ASN A 27 -8.79 -23.59 12.41
N SER A 28 -7.61 -24.14 12.71
CA SER A 28 -6.96 -25.12 11.84
C SER A 28 -7.73 -26.44 11.85
N ASN A 29 -7.39 -27.37 10.95
CA ASN A 29 -7.98 -28.72 10.94
C ASN A 29 -7.71 -29.49 12.25
N GLN A 30 -6.74 -29.06 13.05
CA GLN A 30 -6.40 -29.60 14.37
C GLN A 30 -7.09 -28.84 15.52
N GLY A 31 -8.01 -27.90 15.22
CA GLY A 31 -8.70 -27.08 16.21
C GLY A 31 -7.87 -25.95 16.81
N LYS A 32 -6.67 -25.66 16.27
CA LYS A 32 -5.82 -24.58 16.79
C LYS A 32 -6.29 -23.22 16.24
N PRO A 33 -6.62 -22.23 17.09
CA PRO A 33 -7.02 -20.91 16.62
C PRO A 33 -5.84 -20.20 15.93
N TYR A 34 -6.14 -19.42 14.90
CA TYR A 34 -5.17 -18.57 14.20
C TYR A 34 -5.75 -17.19 13.93
N LYS A 35 -4.86 -16.21 13.76
CA LYS A 35 -5.19 -14.80 13.53
C LYS A 35 -4.31 -14.19 12.44
N GLY A 36 -4.42 -12.89 12.22
CA GLY A 36 -3.66 -12.15 11.22
C GLY A 36 -4.29 -12.22 9.83
N ARG A 37 -3.49 -11.94 8.79
CA ARG A 37 -3.91 -11.85 7.38
C ARG A 37 -4.83 -13.00 6.96
N ARG A 38 -4.39 -14.24 7.18
CA ARG A 38 -5.14 -15.45 6.80
C ARG A 38 -6.53 -15.51 7.45
N CYS A 39 -6.68 -15.03 8.67
CA CYS A 39 -7.98 -15.03 9.35
C CYS A 39 -8.86 -13.88 8.83
N ALA A 40 -8.27 -12.70 8.66
CA ALA A 40 -8.97 -11.54 8.10
C ALA A 40 -9.48 -11.83 6.67
N GLU A 41 -8.67 -12.45 5.81
CA GLU A 41 -9.07 -12.90 4.47
C GLU A 41 -10.23 -13.89 4.51
N LYS A 42 -10.19 -14.86 5.42
CA LYS A 42 -11.22 -15.89 5.53
C LYS A 42 -12.57 -15.30 5.94
N VAL A 43 -12.59 -14.43 6.94
CA VAL A 43 -13.83 -14.06 7.64
C VAL A 43 -14.34 -12.67 7.26
N SER A 44 -13.44 -11.71 7.04
CA SER A 44 -13.84 -10.31 6.83
C SER A 44 -13.97 -9.99 5.35
N GLU A 45 -15.21 -9.82 4.89
CA GLU A 45 -15.50 -9.33 3.52
C GLU A 45 -14.90 -7.95 3.28
N GLN A 46 -15.03 -7.04 4.26
CA GLN A 46 -14.46 -5.72 4.15
C GLN A 46 -12.93 -5.76 4.02
N TYR A 47 -12.24 -6.67 4.73
CA TYR A 47 -10.80 -6.84 4.58
C TYR A 47 -10.45 -7.28 3.15
N ARG A 48 -11.19 -8.25 2.59
CA ARG A 48 -10.97 -8.71 1.20
C ARG A 48 -11.19 -7.60 0.19
N LEU A 49 -12.20 -6.73 0.39
CA LEU A 49 -12.44 -5.59 -0.49
C LEU A 49 -11.28 -4.59 -0.47
N ILE A 50 -10.76 -4.24 0.72
CA ILE A 50 -9.57 -3.36 0.83
C ILE A 50 -8.35 -4.00 0.18
N GLN A 51 -8.15 -5.30 0.43
CA GLN A 51 -7.03 -6.05 -0.13
C GLN A 51 -7.07 -6.14 -1.65
N ALA A 52 -8.28 -6.20 -2.23
CA ALA A 52 -8.50 -6.30 -3.67
C ALA A 52 -8.53 -4.93 -4.38
N ASP A 53 -8.35 -3.82 -3.65
CA ASP A 53 -8.36 -2.50 -4.28
C ASP A 53 -7.19 -2.35 -5.25
N LEU A 54 -7.52 -2.31 -6.53
CA LEU A 54 -6.58 -2.20 -7.65
C LEU A 54 -5.75 -0.91 -7.58
N TYR A 55 -6.22 0.18 -6.94
CA TYR A 55 -5.37 1.36 -6.76
C TYR A 55 -4.14 1.05 -5.90
N ASN A 56 -4.20 0.03 -5.03
CA ASN A 56 -3.11 -0.39 -4.16
C ASN A 56 -2.23 -1.53 -4.71
N LEU A 57 -2.59 -2.12 -5.86
CA LEU A 57 -1.91 -3.29 -6.43
C LEU A 57 -1.01 -2.93 -7.61
N VAL A 58 0.29 -3.22 -7.50
CA VAL A 58 1.27 -2.98 -8.57
C VAL A 58 2.16 -4.19 -8.82
N PRO A 59 2.64 -4.39 -10.06
CA PRO A 59 3.63 -5.43 -10.34
C PRO A 59 4.98 -5.06 -9.73
N ALA A 60 5.58 -5.97 -8.95
CA ALA A 60 6.90 -5.80 -8.34
C ALA A 60 7.82 -7.00 -8.56
N ILE A 61 9.12 -6.75 -8.44
CA ILE A 61 10.16 -7.79 -8.40
C ILE A 61 10.05 -8.49 -7.03
N GLY A 62 9.97 -9.83 -7.02
CA GLY A 62 9.67 -10.59 -5.80
C GLY A 62 10.72 -10.42 -4.68
N GLU A 63 11.99 -10.26 -5.03
CA GLU A 63 13.07 -9.95 -4.07
C GLU A 63 12.82 -8.62 -3.37
N VAL A 64 12.56 -7.56 -4.14
CA VAL A 64 12.22 -6.23 -3.62
C VAL A 64 10.96 -6.27 -2.74
N ASN A 65 9.94 -7.02 -3.16
CA ASN A 65 8.72 -7.20 -2.38
C ASN A 65 9.00 -7.87 -1.02
N GLY A 66 9.79 -8.95 -1.03
CA GLY A 66 10.18 -9.69 0.17
C GLY A 66 10.97 -8.83 1.16
N ASP A 67 11.96 -8.10 0.67
CA ASP A 67 12.82 -7.25 1.51
C ASP A 67 12.08 -6.02 2.04
N ARG A 68 11.17 -5.46 1.23
CA ARG A 68 10.32 -4.32 1.61
C ARG A 68 9.36 -4.69 2.75
N SER A 69 8.87 -5.93 2.78
CA SER A 69 8.05 -6.45 3.87
C SER A 69 6.89 -5.48 4.22
N ASN A 70 6.72 -5.13 5.49
CA ASN A 70 5.76 -4.16 6.00
C ASN A 70 6.40 -2.83 6.43
N TYR A 71 7.60 -2.53 5.93
CA TYR A 71 8.38 -1.38 6.36
C TYR A 71 7.74 -0.04 5.97
N SER A 72 7.99 0.96 6.82
CA SER A 72 7.46 2.31 6.64
C SER A 72 8.28 3.10 5.62
N MET A 73 7.62 4.00 4.91
CA MET A 73 8.29 4.92 3.99
C MET A 73 9.16 5.91 4.78
N ALA A 74 10.36 6.21 4.27
CA ALA A 74 11.24 7.24 4.79
C ALA A 74 12.23 7.71 3.74
N GLU A 75 12.96 8.78 4.07
CA GLU A 75 14.22 9.15 3.39
C GLU A 75 15.39 8.63 4.23
N ILE A 76 16.36 7.99 3.57
CA ILE A 76 17.48 7.24 4.16
C ILE A 76 18.79 7.89 3.68
N ALA A 77 19.51 8.49 4.62
CA ALA A 77 20.78 9.14 4.30
C ALA A 77 21.87 8.13 3.89
N GLY A 78 22.63 8.46 2.84
CA GLY A 78 23.83 7.74 2.44
C GLY A 78 23.64 6.70 1.34
N GLU A 79 22.41 6.54 0.81
CA GLU A 79 22.06 5.85 -0.45
C GLU A 79 22.96 4.63 -0.79
N LYS A 80 23.04 3.66 0.12
CA LYS A 80 23.76 2.42 -0.19
C LYS A 80 23.00 1.66 -1.28
N ARG A 81 23.54 1.67 -2.50
CA ARG A 81 23.00 1.03 -3.70
C ARG A 81 23.03 -0.51 -3.63
N ALA A 82 22.28 -1.09 -2.71
CA ALA A 82 22.22 -2.53 -2.47
C ALA A 82 21.61 -3.30 -3.65
N TYR A 83 20.79 -2.64 -4.47
CA TYR A 83 20.08 -3.23 -5.62
C TYR A 83 20.65 -2.76 -6.98
N GLY A 84 21.92 -2.34 -7.01
CA GLY A 84 22.59 -1.89 -8.23
C GLY A 84 21.93 -0.66 -8.85
N ASP A 85 21.50 -0.77 -10.11
CA ASP A 85 20.82 0.31 -10.85
C ASP A 85 19.38 0.57 -10.37
N CYS A 86 18.80 -0.34 -9.58
CA CYS A 86 17.50 -0.12 -8.95
C CYS A 86 17.69 0.81 -7.74
N ASP A 87 17.23 2.05 -7.89
CA ASP A 87 17.23 3.09 -6.87
C ASP A 87 16.17 2.80 -5.79
N ILE A 88 16.53 1.93 -4.85
CA ILE A 88 15.73 1.64 -3.67
C ILE A 88 16.66 1.33 -2.49
N GLU A 89 16.37 1.94 -1.35
CA GLU A 89 17.13 1.74 -0.12
C GLU A 89 16.22 1.11 0.93
N ILE A 90 16.72 0.06 1.58
CA ILE A 90 16.04 -0.62 2.68
C ILE A 90 16.99 -0.68 3.87
N GLU A 91 16.73 0.15 4.89
CA GLU A 91 17.53 0.21 6.10
C GLU A 91 16.65 0.36 7.34
N ARG A 92 16.95 -0.38 8.42
CA ARG A 92 16.31 -0.23 9.74
C ARG A 92 14.78 -0.22 9.69
N SER A 93 14.20 -1.15 8.93
CA SER A 93 12.75 -1.29 8.77
C SER A 93 12.07 -0.06 8.14
N LYS A 94 12.83 0.68 7.33
CA LYS A 94 12.38 1.78 6.50
C LYS A 94 12.75 1.52 5.04
N VAL A 95 11.95 2.07 4.14
CA VAL A 95 12.14 1.94 2.69
C VAL A 95 12.11 3.33 2.09
N GLU A 96 13.13 3.63 1.30
CA GLU A 96 13.17 4.80 0.43
C GLU A 96 13.05 4.31 -1.02
N PRO A 97 11.94 4.61 -1.71
CA PRO A 97 11.80 4.33 -3.13
C PRO A 97 12.47 5.43 -3.97
N ARG A 98 12.82 5.09 -5.21
CA ARG A 98 13.30 6.06 -6.20
C ARG A 98 12.40 7.30 -6.28
N PRO A 99 12.96 8.51 -6.45
CA PRO A 99 12.19 9.75 -6.51
C PRO A 99 11.02 9.73 -7.51
N ALA A 100 11.23 9.14 -8.69
CA ALA A 100 10.25 9.12 -9.78
C ALA A 100 8.99 8.26 -9.55
N ILE A 101 8.83 7.62 -8.38
CA ILE A 101 7.58 6.91 -8.02
C ILE A 101 7.02 7.34 -6.66
N ARG A 102 7.66 8.31 -5.99
CA ARG A 102 7.29 8.74 -4.64
C ARG A 102 5.88 9.31 -4.61
N GLY A 103 5.50 10.06 -5.64
CA GLY A 103 4.16 10.63 -5.82
C GLY A 103 3.10 9.54 -5.99
N ASN A 104 3.37 8.54 -6.82
CA ASN A 104 2.45 7.41 -7.04
C ASN A 104 2.20 6.65 -5.73
N ILE A 105 3.27 6.40 -4.96
CA ILE A 105 3.18 5.78 -3.64
C ILE A 105 2.38 6.66 -2.69
N ALA A 106 2.71 7.94 -2.61
CA ALA A 106 2.05 8.88 -1.72
C ALA A 106 0.55 9.00 -1.99
N ARG A 107 0.15 9.19 -3.25
CA ARG A 107 -1.26 9.24 -3.65
C ARG A 107 -2.01 7.95 -3.35
N THR A 108 -1.34 6.81 -3.47
CA THR A 108 -1.93 5.53 -3.10
C THR A 108 -2.18 5.44 -1.61
N TYR A 109 -1.21 5.82 -0.76
CA TYR A 109 -1.41 5.88 0.70
C TYR A 109 -2.53 6.83 1.08
N LEU A 110 -2.51 8.07 0.56
CA LEU A 110 -3.51 9.10 0.85
C LEU A 110 -4.91 8.67 0.41
N TYR A 111 -5.02 8.04 -0.76
CA TYR A 111 -6.28 7.46 -1.24
C TYR A 111 -6.78 6.35 -0.33
N MET A 112 -5.92 5.39 0.03
CA MET A 112 -6.32 4.25 0.86
C MET A 112 -6.78 4.69 2.25
N ASP A 113 -6.10 5.67 2.86
CA ASP A 113 -6.49 6.24 4.16
C ASP A 113 -7.84 6.98 4.08
N GLN A 114 -8.07 7.73 3.00
CA GLN A 114 -9.34 8.42 2.75
C GLN A 114 -10.50 7.46 2.44
N ALA A 115 -10.25 6.45 1.59
CA ALA A 115 -11.26 5.50 1.13
C ALA A 115 -11.70 4.54 2.25
N TYR A 116 -10.81 4.27 3.20
CA TYR A 116 -11.04 3.32 4.30
C TYR A 116 -10.80 3.98 5.67
N PRO A 117 -11.69 4.91 6.08
CA PRO A 117 -11.53 5.63 7.34
C PRO A 117 -11.58 4.67 8.55
N GLY A 118 -10.86 5.03 9.61
CA GLY A 118 -10.77 4.23 10.84
C GLY A 118 -9.82 3.02 10.74
N ARG A 119 -9.07 2.88 9.63
CA ARG A 119 -8.04 1.84 9.48
C ARG A 119 -6.65 2.25 9.96
N GLU A 120 -6.45 3.53 10.23
CA GLU A 120 -5.16 4.10 10.67
C GLU A 120 -4.01 3.67 9.75
N ILE A 121 -4.22 3.85 8.44
CA ILE A 121 -3.27 3.40 7.40
C ILE A 121 -2.01 4.25 7.45
N ILE A 122 -2.18 5.56 7.64
CA ILE A 122 -1.08 6.52 7.72
C ILE A 122 -0.81 6.91 9.18
N SER A 123 0.45 6.84 9.60
CA SER A 123 0.89 7.42 10.88
C SER A 123 1.03 8.94 10.76
N LYS A 124 0.88 9.68 11.87
CA LYS A 124 1.06 11.14 11.87
C LYS A 124 2.44 11.59 11.34
N GLU A 125 3.47 10.78 11.56
CA GLU A 125 4.83 11.02 11.07
C GLU A 125 4.91 10.87 9.55
N ASN A 126 4.31 9.80 9.01
CA ASN A 126 4.33 9.54 7.57
C ASN A 126 3.40 10.47 6.78
N GLN A 127 2.36 11.02 7.40
CA GLN A 127 1.42 11.93 6.73
C GLN A 127 2.15 13.08 6.03
N LYS A 128 3.03 13.78 6.76
CA LYS A 128 3.77 14.94 6.22
C LYS A 128 4.74 14.54 5.09
N LEU A 129 5.37 13.37 5.22
CA LEU A 129 6.29 12.85 4.20
C LEU A 129 5.52 12.56 2.90
N LEU A 130 4.40 11.85 3.00
CA LEU A 130 3.59 11.49 1.84
C LEU A 130 3.00 12.74 1.17
N GLU A 131 2.53 13.72 1.94
CA GLU A 131 2.08 15.01 1.40
C GLU A 131 3.20 15.77 0.67
N ALA A 132 4.44 15.70 1.15
CA ALA A 132 5.59 16.31 0.49
C ALA A 132 5.90 15.60 -0.84
N TRP A 133 6.03 14.27 -0.80
CA TRP A 133 6.29 13.44 -2.00
C TRP A 133 5.22 13.60 -3.08
N ASP A 134 3.96 13.66 -2.67
CA ASP A 134 2.83 13.86 -3.57
C ASP A 134 2.85 15.22 -4.30
N ARG A 135 3.49 16.23 -3.70
CA ARG A 135 3.68 17.55 -4.30
C ARG A 135 4.95 17.63 -5.14
N GLU A 136 6.01 16.93 -4.74
CA GLU A 136 7.31 16.93 -5.41
C GLU A 136 7.30 16.08 -6.69
N ASP A 137 6.51 15.00 -6.70
CA ASP A 137 6.34 14.10 -7.84
C ASP A 137 4.87 14.14 -8.32
N PRO A 138 4.51 15.08 -9.23
CA PRO A 138 3.14 15.26 -9.71
C PRO A 138 2.64 14.06 -10.52
N VAL A 139 1.33 13.98 -10.76
CA VAL A 139 0.74 12.92 -11.58
C VAL A 139 1.30 12.95 -13.00
N ASP A 140 1.46 11.78 -13.61
CA ASP A 140 1.87 11.63 -15.00
C ASP A 140 0.79 10.94 -15.85
N LEU A 141 1.02 10.88 -17.17
CA LEU A 141 0.09 10.25 -18.11
C LEU A 141 -0.14 8.76 -17.81
N GLN A 142 0.88 8.03 -17.33
CA GLN A 142 0.76 6.61 -17.06
C GLN A 142 -0.14 6.35 -15.84
N GLU A 143 0.03 7.13 -14.79
CA GLU A 143 -0.79 7.07 -13.58
C GLU A 143 -2.25 7.42 -13.90
N CYS A 144 -2.48 8.44 -14.73
CA CYS A 144 -3.81 8.82 -15.17
C CYS A 144 -4.49 7.75 -16.05
N GLN A 145 -3.75 7.16 -17.00
CA GLN A 145 -4.25 6.05 -17.81
C GLN A 145 -4.62 4.84 -16.95
N ARG A 146 -3.75 4.48 -16.00
CA ARG A 146 -4.01 3.41 -15.03
C ARG A 146 -5.28 3.68 -14.22
N ALA A 147 -5.48 4.92 -13.75
CA ALA A 147 -6.67 5.30 -13.00
C ALA A 147 -7.97 5.14 -13.82
N VAL A 148 -7.94 5.45 -15.12
CA VAL A 148 -9.09 5.25 -16.03
C VAL A 148 -9.44 3.76 -16.15
N LEU A 149 -8.42 2.91 -16.33
CA LEU A 149 -8.61 1.46 -16.42
C LEU A 149 -9.17 0.89 -15.11
N ILE A 150 -8.61 1.29 -13.97
CA ILE A 150 -9.10 0.83 -12.66
C ILE A 150 -10.55 1.29 -12.44
N LYS A 151 -10.88 2.54 -12.75
CA LYS A 151 -12.26 3.04 -12.62
C LYS A 151 -13.25 2.23 -13.45
N LYS A 152 -12.85 1.80 -14.64
CA LYS A 152 -13.67 0.95 -15.51
C LYS A 152 -13.91 -0.44 -14.92
N GLU A 153 -12.87 -1.08 -14.39
CA GLU A 153 -12.95 -2.46 -13.90
C GLU A 153 -13.47 -2.57 -12.46
N GLN A 154 -13.01 -1.70 -11.54
CA GLN A 154 -13.40 -1.69 -10.13
C GLN A 154 -14.67 -0.87 -9.85
N GLY A 155 -15.00 0.07 -10.73
CA GLY A 155 -16.20 0.91 -10.64
C GLY A 155 -16.07 2.15 -9.73
N ASN A 156 -15.01 2.26 -8.93
CA ASN A 156 -14.73 3.43 -8.09
C ASN A 156 -13.57 4.28 -8.63
N LYS A 157 -13.49 5.52 -8.14
CA LYS A 157 -12.45 6.48 -8.52
C LYS A 157 -11.53 6.78 -7.34
N ASN A 158 -10.26 7.03 -7.64
CA ASN A 158 -9.36 7.75 -6.72
C ASN A 158 -9.57 9.26 -6.93
N PRO A 159 -10.18 9.99 -5.97
CA PRO A 159 -10.50 11.41 -6.15
C PRO A 159 -9.27 12.29 -6.36
N LEU A 160 -8.12 11.93 -5.76
CA LEU A 160 -6.86 12.66 -5.91
C LEU A 160 -6.37 12.59 -7.37
N LEU A 161 -6.42 11.39 -7.95
CA LEU A 161 -6.04 11.19 -9.35
C LEU A 161 -7.05 11.85 -10.29
N GLU A 162 -8.36 11.70 -10.06
CA GLU A 162 -9.36 12.33 -10.92
C GLU A 162 -9.19 13.86 -10.96
N GLN A 163 -8.98 14.50 -9.81
CA GLN A 163 -8.78 15.94 -9.74
C GLN A 163 -7.50 16.39 -10.48
N ARG A 164 -6.40 15.65 -10.34
CA ARG A 164 -5.10 16.08 -10.86
C ARG A 164 -4.92 15.75 -12.33
N CYS A 165 -5.37 14.59 -12.76
CA CYS A 165 -5.37 14.18 -14.16
C CYS A 165 -6.25 15.09 -15.03
N SER A 166 -7.28 15.73 -14.47
CA SER A 166 -8.10 16.71 -15.19
C SER A 166 -7.36 18.03 -15.51
N LYS A 167 -6.20 18.27 -14.89
CA LYS A 167 -5.38 19.47 -15.06
C LYS A 167 -4.13 19.23 -15.92
N LEU A 168 -3.91 17.99 -16.35
CA LEU A 168 -2.80 17.58 -17.19
C LEU A 168 -3.15 17.78 -18.67
#